data_AF-A0A9Q3HJH0-F1
#
_entry.id   AF-A0A9Q3HJH0-F1
#
_cell.length_a   1.000
_cell.length_b   1.000
_cell.length_c   1.000
_cell.angle_alpha   90.00
_cell.angle_beta   90.00
_cell.angle_gamma   90.00
#
_symmetry.space_group_name_H-M   'P 1'
#
loop_
_entity.id
_entity.type
_entity.pdbx_description
1 polymer ?
#
loop_
_entity_poly.entity_id
_entity_poly.type
_entity_poly.pdbx_seq_one_letter_code
_entity_poly.pdbx_strand_id
1 'polypeptide(L)'
;MSFLGVSSYCRQHLKYFEIPAKSLYRICDQQTVFEMTQERMKASEKIRKGLTKEPLLLMPDWNISFKLYIDACGDGLGAALHQVQIIDDKPTERPVCYISRQIKPTEARYGAIQMEFLCLVWELEKLHYYLDGSVFEVITDCNAVK
;
A
#
# COMPACT_ATOMS: atom_id res chain seq x y z
N MET A 1 11.59 -17.22 -8.72
CA MET A 1 10.85 -15.99 -9.13
C MET A 1 9.32 -16.11 -9.07
N SER A 2 8.72 -17.31 -9.12
CA SER A 2 7.24 -17.46 -9.20
C SER A 2 6.47 -16.84 -8.02
N PHE A 3 6.92 -17.04 -6.77
CA PHE A 3 6.21 -16.56 -5.58
C PHE A 3 6.10 -15.03 -5.49
N LEU A 4 7.19 -14.30 -5.78
CA LEU A 4 7.19 -12.83 -5.71
C LEU A 4 6.34 -12.21 -6.82
N GLY A 5 6.31 -12.82 -8.01
CA GLY A 5 5.46 -12.36 -9.12
C GLY A 5 3.97 -12.40 -8.76
N VAL A 6 3.49 -13.54 -8.24
CA VAL A 6 2.09 -13.71 -7.79
C VAL A 6 1.79 -12.81 -6.59
N SER A 7 2.70 -12.73 -5.62
CA SER A 7 2.51 -11.88 -4.45
C SER A 7 2.45 -10.39 -4.81
N SER A 8 3.25 -9.97 -5.80
CA SER A 8 3.24 -8.60 -6.33
C SER A 8 1.96 -8.29 -7.08
N TYR A 9 1.40 -9.24 -7.84
CA TYR A 9 0.10 -9.09 -8.48
C TYR A 9 -1.01 -8.84 -7.43
N CYS A 10 -0.97 -9.58 -6.32
CA CYS A 10 -1.94 -9.42 -5.24
C CYS A 10 -1.60 -8.30 -4.25
N ARG A 11 -0.59 -7.46 -4.50
CA ARG A 11 -0.14 -6.42 -3.55
C ARG A 11 -1.26 -5.46 -3.12
N GLN A 12 -2.22 -5.22 -4.00
CA GLN A 12 -3.35 -4.31 -3.73
C GLN A 12 -4.31 -4.81 -2.64
N HIS A 13 -4.23 -6.11 -2.33
CA HIS A 13 -5.02 -6.77 -1.29
C HIS A 13 -4.28 -6.86 0.04
N LEU A 14 -3.01 -6.45 0.09
CA LEU A 14 -2.13 -6.62 1.24
C LEU A 14 -1.71 -5.27 1.81
N LYS A 15 -2.14 -5.00 3.04
CA LYS A 15 -1.68 -3.81 3.78
C LYS A 15 -0.16 -3.91 4.02
N TYR A 16 0.57 -2.87 3.61
CA TYR A 16 2.03 -2.74 3.77
C TYR A 16 2.87 -3.89 3.17
N PHE A 17 2.55 -4.32 1.94
CA PHE A 17 3.27 -5.40 1.24
C PHE A 17 4.78 -5.14 1.08
N GLU A 18 5.20 -3.89 0.90
CA GLU A 18 6.57 -3.52 0.55
C GLU A 18 7.59 -3.84 1.66
N ILE A 19 7.18 -3.74 2.93
CA ILE A 19 8.07 -3.97 4.09
C ILE A 19 8.58 -5.43 4.13
N PRO A 20 7.71 -6.47 4.16
CA PRO A 20 8.18 -7.86 4.09
C PRO A 20 8.82 -8.19 2.75
N ALA A 21 8.32 -7.62 1.63
CA ALA A 21 8.84 -7.89 0.30
C ALA A 21 10.28 -7.38 0.10
N LYS A 22 10.69 -6.28 0.77
CA LYS A 22 12.07 -5.74 0.74
C LYS A 22 13.13 -6.79 1.04
N SER A 23 12.91 -7.58 2.09
CA SER A 23 13.83 -8.65 2.51
C SER A 23 13.95 -9.77 1.48
N LEU A 24 12.89 -10.03 0.71
CA LEU A 24 12.80 -11.08 -0.29
C LEU A 24 13.38 -10.63 -1.65
N TYR A 25 13.13 -9.37 -2.04
CA TYR A 25 13.71 -8.81 -3.27
C TYR A 25 15.25 -8.77 -3.22
N ARG A 26 15.84 -8.54 -2.05
CA ARG A 26 17.31 -8.52 -1.86
C ARG A 26 18.00 -9.85 -2.14
N ILE A 27 17.25 -10.95 -2.15
CA ILE A 27 17.75 -12.31 -2.48
C ILE A 27 17.71 -12.57 -4.00
N CYS A 28 16.90 -11.80 -4.74
CA CYS A 28 16.81 -11.93 -6.20
C CYS A 28 17.93 -11.16 -6.91
N ASP A 29 18.80 -10.48 -6.16
CA ASP A 29 19.95 -9.78 -6.73
C ASP A 29 21.08 -10.78 -7.04
N GLN A 30 21.81 -10.58 -8.13
CA GLN A 30 22.80 -11.55 -8.63
C GLN A 30 24.04 -11.66 -7.71
N GLN A 31 24.24 -10.65 -6.86
CA GLN A 31 25.41 -10.54 -5.99
C GLN A 31 25.20 -11.15 -4.59
N THR A 32 23.99 -11.58 -4.25
CA THR A 32 23.66 -12.11 -2.91
C THR A 32 23.55 -13.63 -2.91
N VAL A 33 24.18 -14.26 -1.91
CA VAL A 33 24.02 -15.70 -1.66
C VAL A 33 22.57 -15.97 -1.26
N PHE A 34 21.95 -16.95 -1.91
CA PHE A 34 20.58 -17.38 -1.61
C PHE A 34 20.55 -18.05 -0.23
N GLU A 35 20.18 -17.30 0.80
CA GLU A 35 20.02 -17.80 2.16
C GLU A 35 18.61 -17.51 2.70
N MET A 36 17.88 -18.55 3.10
CA MET A 36 16.56 -18.39 3.72
C MET A 36 16.70 -18.22 5.24
N THR A 37 17.13 -17.04 5.69
CA THR A 37 17.21 -16.71 7.12
C THR A 37 15.83 -16.70 7.78
N GLN A 38 15.77 -16.84 9.11
CA GLN A 38 14.52 -16.85 9.87
C GLN A 38 13.65 -15.60 9.62
N GLU A 39 14.27 -14.43 9.43
CA GLU A 39 13.57 -13.19 9.08
C GLU A 39 12.83 -13.28 7.74
N ARG A 40 13.48 -13.88 6.73
CA ARG A 40 12.93 -14.06 5.37
C ARG A 40 11.80 -15.09 5.37
N MET A 41 11.94 -16.17 6.16
CA MET A 41 10.84 -17.12 6.37
C MET A 41 9.62 -16.44 7.00
N LYS A 42 9.82 -15.63 8.05
CA LYS A 42 8.73 -14.86 8.67
C LYS A 42 8.09 -13.87 7.69
N ALA A 43 8.87 -13.23 6.83
CA ALA A 43 8.36 -12.32 5.81
C ALA A 43 7.49 -13.05 4.77
N SER A 44 7.96 -14.21 4.27
CA SER A 44 7.20 -15.05 3.34
C SER A 44 5.90 -15.56 3.97
N GLU A 45 5.94 -15.99 5.24
CA GLU A 45 4.74 -16.41 5.97
C GLU A 45 3.75 -15.26 6.20
N LYS A 46 4.22 -14.04 6.49
CA LYS A 46 3.36 -12.86 6.61
C LYS A 46 2.62 -12.59 5.31
N ILE A 47 3.32 -12.62 4.17
CA ILE A 47 2.71 -12.44 2.86
C ILE A 47 1.70 -13.55 2.59
N ARG A 48 2.08 -14.82 2.83
CA ARG A 48 1.17 -15.97 2.64
C ARG A 48 -0.08 -15.86 3.51
N LYS A 49 0.07 -15.52 4.79
CA LYS A 49 -1.06 -15.29 5.70
C LYS A 49 -1.94 -14.14 5.24
N GLY A 50 -1.35 -13.05 4.74
CA GLY A 50 -2.11 -11.94 4.18
C GLY A 50 -2.89 -12.32 2.93
N LEU A 51 -2.34 -13.20 2.07
CA LEU A 51 -3.01 -13.68 0.86
C LEU A 51 -4.11 -14.69 1.16
N THR A 52 -3.92 -15.55 2.18
CA THR A 52 -4.91 -16.56 2.58
C THR A 52 -5.99 -16.00 3.49
N LYS A 53 -5.69 -14.93 4.24
CA LYS A 53 -6.70 -14.21 5.01
C LYS A 53 -7.51 -13.39 4.02
N GLU A 54 -8.77 -13.77 3.85
CA GLU A 54 -9.73 -13.18 2.92
C GLU A 54 -9.58 -11.65 2.89
N PRO A 55 -9.01 -11.09 1.81
CA PRO A 55 -8.94 -9.65 1.68
C PRO A 55 -10.35 -9.21 1.28
N LEU A 56 -11.10 -8.65 2.23
CA LEU A 56 -12.38 -7.99 1.99
C LEU A 56 -12.17 -6.67 1.25
N LEU A 57 -11.47 -6.71 0.10
CA LEU A 57 -11.48 -5.57 -0.80
C LEU A 57 -12.91 -5.40 -1.31
N LEU A 58 -13.38 -4.19 -1.15
CA LEU A 58 -14.70 -3.78 -1.59
C LEU A 58 -14.65 -3.46 -3.09
N MET A 59 -15.70 -3.84 -3.82
CA MET A 59 -15.87 -3.33 -5.18
C MET A 59 -16.17 -1.83 -5.10
N PRO A 60 -15.42 -0.96 -5.79
CA PRO A 60 -15.64 0.48 -5.74
C PRO A 60 -17.03 0.83 -6.26
N ASP A 61 -17.66 1.83 -5.66
CA ASP A 61 -18.87 2.48 -6.16
C ASP A 61 -18.58 3.95 -6.45
N TRP A 62 -18.60 4.34 -7.72
CA TRP A 62 -18.27 5.68 -8.19
C TRP A 62 -19.27 6.76 -7.73
N ASN A 63 -20.45 6.37 -7.22
CA ASN A 63 -21.44 7.31 -6.70
C ASN A 63 -21.18 7.71 -5.25
N ILE A 64 -20.27 7.02 -4.56
CA ILE A 64 -19.96 7.24 -3.14
C ILE A 64 -18.57 7.87 -3.03
N SER A 65 -18.43 8.88 -2.17
CA SER A 65 -17.15 9.54 -1.92
C SER A 65 -16.09 8.56 -1.40
N PHE A 66 -14.87 8.68 -1.90
CA PHE A 66 -13.74 7.90 -1.42
C PHE A 66 -13.04 8.58 -0.24
N LYS A 67 -12.40 7.79 0.61
CA LYS A 67 -11.44 8.25 1.62
C LYS A 67 -10.06 7.74 1.28
N LEU A 68 -9.13 8.65 1.04
CA LEU A 68 -7.74 8.34 0.75
C LEU A 68 -6.92 8.54 2.02
N TYR A 69 -6.42 7.44 2.59
CA TYR A 69 -5.47 7.49 3.69
C TYR A 69 -4.06 7.46 3.14
N ILE A 70 -3.23 8.43 3.52
CA ILE A 70 -1.84 8.53 3.08
C ILE A 70 -0.93 8.41 4.30
N ASP A 71 0.21 7.76 4.12
CA ASP A 71 1.22 7.53 5.17
C ASP A 71 2.61 7.46 4.54
N ALA A 72 3.48 8.40 4.89
CA ALA A 72 4.86 8.43 4.44
C ALA A 72 5.82 8.29 5.62
N CYS A 73 6.65 7.24 5.59
CA CYS A 73 7.74 7.06 6.54
C CYS A 73 9.08 7.00 5.82
N GLY A 74 10.20 7.18 6.54
CA GLY A 74 11.55 7.18 5.93
C GLY A 74 11.93 5.90 5.17
N ASP A 75 11.19 4.81 5.36
CA ASP A 75 11.41 3.54 4.67
C ASP A 75 10.52 3.31 3.44
N GLY A 76 9.37 3.99 3.35
CA GLY A 76 8.34 3.68 2.36
C GLY A 76 7.16 4.66 2.34
N LEU A 77 6.51 4.70 1.18
CA LEU A 77 5.27 5.44 0.93
C LEU A 77 4.10 4.44 0.88
N GLY A 78 2.95 4.81 1.42
CA GLY A 78 1.77 3.96 1.44
C GLY A 78 0.46 4.74 1.40
N ALA A 79 -0.46 4.25 0.56
CA ALA A 79 -1.86 4.68 0.54
C ALA A 79 -2.81 3.53 0.84
N ALA A 80 -3.96 3.91 1.35
CA ALA A 80 -5.12 3.05 1.40
C ALA A 80 -6.38 3.82 0.98
N LEU A 81 -6.93 3.41 -0.16
CA LEU A 81 -8.22 3.89 -0.62
C LEU A 81 -9.32 3.11 0.09
N HIS A 82 -10.20 3.81 0.79
CA HIS A 82 -11.34 3.27 1.52
C HIS A 82 -12.64 3.86 1.01
N GLN A 83 -13.72 3.13 1.22
CA GLN A 83 -15.06 3.58 0.94
C GLN A 83 -16.02 3.08 2.01
N VAL A 84 -17.00 3.92 2.35
CA VAL A 84 -18.06 3.57 3.29
C VAL A 84 -19.24 3.07 2.47
N GLN A 85 -19.50 1.76 2.50
CA GLN A 85 -20.67 1.16 1.86
C GLN A 85 -21.62 0.56 2.90
N ILE A 86 -22.89 0.43 2.52
CA ILE A 86 -23.89 -0.25 3.34
C ILE A 86 -23.73 -1.76 3.12
N ILE A 87 -23.35 -2.46 4.17
CA ILE A 87 -23.18 -3.92 4.17
C ILE A 87 -23.99 -4.44 5.35
N ASP A 88 -24.90 -5.37 5.09
CA ASP A 88 -25.84 -5.89 6.10
C ASP A 88 -26.60 -4.74 6.83
N ASP A 89 -27.12 -3.78 6.05
CA ASP A 89 -27.81 -2.57 6.52
C ASP A 89 -27.00 -1.63 7.44
N LYS A 90 -25.66 -1.78 7.46
CA LYS A 90 -24.78 -0.94 8.28
C LYS A 90 -23.72 -0.22 7.45
N PRO A 91 -23.47 1.07 7.70
CA PRO A 91 -22.36 1.78 7.08
C PRO A 91 -21.04 1.19 7.58
N THR A 92 -20.34 0.49 6.70
CA THR A 92 -19.07 -0.16 7.01
C THR A 92 -18.00 0.41 6.10
N GLU A 93 -16.96 0.97 6.70
CA GLU A 93 -15.78 1.39 5.96
C GLU A 93 -14.92 0.16 5.61
N ARG A 94 -14.67 -0.03 4.31
CA ARG A 94 -13.80 -1.09 3.82
C ARG A 94 -12.76 -0.54 2.85
N PRO A 95 -11.58 -1.18 2.81
CA PRO A 95 -10.56 -0.84 1.82
C PRO A 95 -11.01 -1.28 0.42
N VAL A 96 -10.82 -0.40 -0.54
CA VAL A 96 -10.98 -0.67 -1.98
C VAL A 96 -9.64 -1.10 -2.56
N CYS A 97 -8.57 -0.40 -2.20
CA CYS A 97 -7.24 -0.65 -2.74
C CYS A 97 -6.16 -0.21 -1.76
N TYR A 98 -5.11 -1.03 -1.61
CA TYR A 98 -3.86 -0.64 -0.96
C TYR A 98 -2.79 -0.42 -2.00
N ILE A 99 -2.03 0.66 -1.89
CA ILE A 99 -0.81 0.84 -2.67
C ILE A 99 0.33 1.17 -1.73
N SER A 100 1.50 0.61 -2.00
CA SER A 100 2.70 0.98 -1.27
C SER A 100 3.89 0.87 -2.21
N ARG A 101 4.92 1.65 -1.92
CA ARG A 101 6.18 1.63 -2.66
C ARG A 101 7.34 1.97 -1.73
N GLN A 102 8.50 1.39 -2.01
CA GLN A 102 9.76 1.78 -1.36
C GLN A 102 10.26 3.14 -1.84
N ILE A 103 10.80 3.91 -0.90
CA ILE A 103 11.44 5.21 -1.15
C ILE A 103 12.76 5.02 -1.91
N LYS A 104 13.01 5.88 -2.89
CA LYS A 104 14.30 5.89 -3.60
C LYS A 104 15.38 6.56 -2.75
N PRO A 105 16.67 6.21 -2.93
CA PRO A 105 17.77 6.83 -2.16
C PRO A 105 17.81 8.36 -2.24
N THR A 106 17.33 8.95 -3.33
CA THR A 106 17.21 10.40 -3.52
C THR A 106 16.07 11.00 -2.70
N GLU A 107 14.95 10.29 -2.61
CA GLU A 107 13.74 10.68 -1.89
C GLU A 107 13.92 10.52 -0.37
N ALA A 108 14.81 9.64 0.08
CA ALA A 108 15.12 9.41 1.50
C ALA A 108 15.77 10.63 2.20
N ARG A 109 16.18 11.66 1.45
CA ARG A 109 16.74 12.91 1.99
C ARG A 109 15.68 13.96 2.28
N TYR A 110 14.43 13.72 1.88
CA TYR A 110 13.34 14.67 2.09
C TYR A 110 12.92 14.73 3.55
N GLY A 111 12.47 15.91 3.99
CA GLY A 111 11.85 16.08 5.29
C GLY A 111 10.47 15.39 5.34
N ALA A 112 9.95 15.14 6.55
CA ALA A 112 8.66 14.45 6.74
C ALA A 112 7.52 15.06 5.90
N ILE A 113 7.39 16.39 5.89
CA ILE A 113 6.36 17.12 5.12
C ILE A 113 6.52 16.90 3.61
N GLN A 114 7.76 16.91 3.09
CA GLN A 114 8.02 16.68 1.68
C GLN A 114 7.74 15.23 1.27
N MET A 115 7.98 14.28 2.17
CA MET A 115 7.65 12.87 1.95
C MET A 115 6.14 12.65 1.90
N GLU A 116 5.38 13.27 2.80
CA GLU A 116 3.90 13.25 2.79
C GLU A 116 3.34 13.82 1.49
N PHE A 117 3.85 14.97 1.03
CA PHE A 117 3.42 15.56 -0.24
C PHE A 117 3.79 14.70 -1.44
N LEU A 118 4.98 14.09 -1.42
CA LEU A 118 5.40 13.13 -2.44
C LEU A 118 4.49 11.90 -2.45
N CYS A 119 4.08 11.42 -1.28
CA CYS A 119 3.11 10.34 -1.14
C CYS A 119 1.80 10.71 -1.83
N LEU A 120 1.22 11.86 -1.46
CA LEU A 120 -0.03 12.35 -2.03
C LEU A 120 0.03 12.42 -3.57
N VAL A 121 1.06 13.06 -4.13
CA VAL A 121 1.20 13.20 -5.59
C VAL A 121 1.33 11.83 -6.26
N TRP A 122 2.17 10.96 -5.72
CA TRP A 122 2.37 9.61 -6.26
C TRP A 122 1.09 8.78 -6.25
N GLU A 123 0.28 8.91 -5.20
CA GLU A 123 -0.96 8.17 -5.05
C GLU A 123 -2.05 8.68 -5.98
N LEU A 124 -2.18 9.99 -6.15
CA LEU A 124 -3.10 10.58 -7.12
C LEU A 124 -2.77 10.13 -8.55
N GLU A 125 -1.49 10.11 -8.92
CA GLU A 125 -1.05 9.57 -10.21
C GLU A 125 -1.37 8.09 -10.35
N LYS A 126 -1.19 7.31 -9.28
CA LYS A 126 -1.43 5.86 -9.33
C LYS A 126 -2.89 5.49 -9.29
N LEU A 127 -3.72 6.20 -8.54
CA LEU A 127 -5.14 5.94 -8.34
C LEU A 127 -6.01 6.83 -9.21
N HIS A 128 -5.44 7.50 -10.22
CA HIS A 128 -6.20 8.36 -11.14
C HIS A 128 -7.43 7.65 -11.69
N TYR A 129 -7.33 6.36 -12.03
CA TYR A 129 -8.45 5.58 -12.58
C TYR A 129 -9.62 5.38 -11.60
N TYR A 130 -9.41 5.59 -10.29
CA TYR A 130 -10.48 5.60 -9.28
C TYR A 130 -10.93 7.00 -8.89
N LEU A 131 -10.00 7.96 -8.86
CA LEU A 131 -10.23 9.30 -8.31
C LEU A 131 -10.68 10.32 -9.37
N ASP A 132 -10.41 10.06 -10.64
CA ASP A 132 -10.75 10.97 -11.74
C ASP A 132 -12.28 11.11 -11.86
N GLY A 133 -12.78 12.33 -11.65
CA GLY A 133 -14.21 12.65 -11.64
C GLY A 133 -14.95 12.37 -10.33
N SER A 134 -14.29 11.82 -9.30
CA SER A 134 -14.90 11.53 -7.99
C SER A 134 -14.50 12.56 -6.92
N VAL A 135 -15.41 12.80 -5.97
CA VAL A 135 -15.09 13.58 -4.77
C VAL A 135 -14.49 12.63 -3.73
N PHE A 136 -13.34 13.01 -3.17
CA PHE A 136 -12.66 12.21 -2.15
C PHE A 136 -12.11 13.08 -1.03
N GLU A 137 -11.99 12.49 0.15
CA GLU A 137 -11.39 13.09 1.35
C GLU A 137 -9.99 12.51 1.55
N VAL A 138 -8.99 13.36 1.76
CA VAL A 138 -7.62 12.94 2.05
C VAL A 138 -7.39 13.01 3.55
N ILE A 139 -6.93 11.90 4.14
CA ILE A 139 -6.64 11.76 5.56
C ILE A 139 -5.16 11.47 5.72
N THR A 140 -4.47 12.36 6.42
CA THR A 140 -3.04 12.28 6.75
C THR A 140 -2.84 12.60 8.24
N ASP A 141 -1.85 11.97 8.86
CA ASP A 141 -1.41 12.29 10.22
C ASP A 141 -0.52 13.54 10.28
N CYS A 142 -0.10 14.06 9.12
CA CYS A 142 0.69 15.27 9.01
C CYS A 142 -0.17 16.52 9.23
N ASN A 143 0.05 17.20 10.36
CA ASN A 143 -0.61 18.46 10.69
C ASN A 143 -0.35 19.60 9.67
N ALA A 144 0.65 19.47 8.80
CA ALA A 144 1.00 20.49 7.80
C ALA A 144 0.12 20.46 6.54
N VAL A 145 -0.67 19.40 6.33
CA VAL A 145 -1.52 19.21 5.14
C VAL A 145 -3.01 19.44 5.47
N LYS A 146 -3.33 19.80 6.73
CA LYS A 146 -4.68 20.16 7.18
C LYS A 146 -5.06 21.59 6.82
#